data_AF-A0A831T199-F1
#
_entry.id   AF-A0A831T199-F1
#
_cell.length_a   1.000
_cell.length_b   1.000
_cell.length_c   1.000
_cell.angle_alpha   90.00
_cell.angle_beta   90.00
_cell.angle_gamma   90.00
#
_symmetry.space_group_name_H-M   'P 1'
#
loop_
_entity.id
_entity.type
_entity.pdbx_description
1 polymer ?
#
loop_
_entity_poly.entity_id
_entity_poly.type
_entity_poly.pdbx_seq_one_letter_code
_entity_poly.pdbx_strand_id
1 'polypeptide(L)'
;MDKLENYRYIINQIVARHAQYHPSHGHIEPIPVCDETHDNYLLLDVGWDRTGRVHAVVFHLRLKDNKVWVEWDGTEPGVTQELLDAGIPKDDIVLAFYRPERRSLTEFAQV
;
A
#
# COMPACT_ATOMS: atom_id res chain seq x y z
N MET A 1 -9.69 -4.32 20.65
CA MET A 1 -9.50 -4.64 19.22
C MET A 1 -8.08 -5.12 19.08
N ASP A 2 -7.86 -6.25 18.41
CA ASP A 2 -6.52 -6.77 18.18
C ASP A 2 -5.71 -5.75 17.35
N LYS A 3 -4.41 -5.61 17.61
CA LYS A 3 -3.49 -4.76 16.85
C LYS A 3 -3.60 -5.06 15.35
N LEU A 4 -3.67 -6.34 14.99
CA LEU A 4 -3.75 -6.77 13.59
C LEU A 4 -5.09 -6.41 12.96
N GLU A 5 -6.20 -6.59 13.68
CA GLU A 5 -7.52 -6.15 13.21
C GLU A 5 -7.54 -4.65 12.94
N ASN A 6 -6.91 -3.85 13.79
CA ASN A 6 -6.78 -2.42 13.57
C ASN A 6 -5.95 -2.09 12.33
N TYR A 7 -4.84 -2.81 12.09
CA TYR A 7 -4.03 -2.60 10.89
C TYR A 7 -4.75 -3.01 9.62
N ARG A 8 -5.46 -4.14 9.61
CA ARG A 8 -6.31 -4.54 8.48
C ARG A 8 -7.39 -3.50 8.20
N TYR A 9 -8.03 -2.97 9.23
CA TYR A 9 -9.01 -1.90 9.09
C TYR A 9 -8.39 -0.66 8.43
N ILE A 10 -7.26 -0.16 8.96
CA ILE A 10 -6.57 1.01 8.40
C ILE A 10 -6.17 0.78 6.94
N ILE A 11 -5.54 -0.35 6.63
CA ILE A 11 -5.08 -0.67 5.27
C ILE A 11 -6.26 -0.74 4.30
N ASN A 12 -7.36 -1.41 4.67
CA ASN A 12 -8.57 -1.47 3.86
C ASN A 12 -9.17 -0.08 3.59
N GLN A 13 -9.16 0.83 4.58
CA GLN A 13 -9.62 2.21 4.38
C GLN A 13 -8.72 2.99 3.42
N ILE A 14 -7.41 2.82 3.51
CA ILE A 14 -6.44 3.43 2.57
C ILE A 14 -6.73 2.93 1.15
N VAL A 15 -6.83 1.61 0.95
CA VAL A 15 -7.15 1.01 -0.36
C VAL A 15 -8.46 1.54 -0.92
N ALA A 16 -9.53 1.51 -0.11
CA ALA A 16 -10.85 1.96 -0.52
C ALA A 16 -10.89 3.45 -0.85
N ARG A 17 -10.15 4.30 -0.13
CA ARG A 17 -10.05 5.73 -0.41
C ARG A 17 -9.36 5.98 -1.74
N HIS A 18 -8.22 5.33 -2.00
CA HIS A 18 -7.51 5.52 -3.26
C HIS A 18 -8.30 5.01 -4.47
N ALA A 19 -9.06 3.92 -4.31
CA ALA A 19 -9.94 3.39 -5.35
C ALA A 19 -11.07 4.35 -5.78
N GLN A 20 -11.35 5.42 -5.01
CA GLN A 20 -12.33 6.44 -5.41
C GLN A 20 -11.78 7.40 -6.47
N TYR A 21 -10.45 7.55 -6.55
CA TYR A 21 -9.81 8.50 -7.46
C TYR A 21 -9.52 7.84 -8.80
N HIS A 22 -10.16 8.34 -9.84
CA HIS A 22 -9.92 7.89 -11.20
C HIS A 22 -8.87 8.82 -11.85
N PRO A 23 -7.89 8.27 -12.58
CA PRO A 23 -6.99 9.08 -13.38
C PRO A 23 -7.78 10.00 -14.32
N SER A 24 -7.39 11.28 -14.39
CA SER A 24 -8.08 12.29 -15.22
C SER A 24 -7.91 12.10 -16.73
N HIS A 25 -7.23 11.03 -17.14
CA HIS A 25 -6.81 10.75 -18.50
C HIS A 25 -6.94 9.25 -18.79
N GLY A 26 -7.31 8.93 -20.03
CA GLY A 26 -7.59 7.55 -20.42
C GLY A 26 -8.90 7.02 -19.83
N HIS A 27 -9.13 5.74 -20.06
CA HIS A 27 -10.18 4.94 -19.44
C HIS A 27 -9.51 3.92 -18.54
N ILE A 28 -9.19 4.36 -17.33
CA ILE A 28 -8.46 3.58 -16.32
C ILE A 28 -9.37 3.35 -15.13
N GLU A 29 -9.53 2.09 -14.77
CA GLU A 29 -10.29 1.62 -13.62
C GLU A 29 -9.31 1.28 -12.49
N PRO A 30 -9.39 1.97 -11.34
CA PRO A 30 -8.69 1.57 -10.13
C PRO A 30 -9.42 0.39 -9.47
N ILE A 31 -8.76 -0.76 -9.39
CA ILE A 31 -9.29 -2.00 -8.84
C ILE A 31 -8.66 -2.27 -7.47
N PRO A 32 -9.40 -2.14 -6.36
CA PRO A 32 -8.93 -2.55 -5.05
C PRO A 32 -8.91 -4.07 -4.96
N VAL A 33 -7.80 -4.63 -4.50
CA VAL A 33 -7.62 -6.06 -4.29
C VAL A 33 -7.23 -6.27 -2.83
N CYS A 34 -8.17 -6.75 -2.01
CA CYS A 34 -7.97 -7.01 -0.59
C CYS A 34 -8.15 -8.51 -0.31
N ASP A 35 -7.05 -9.17 0.03
CA ASP A 35 -7.03 -10.56 0.47
C ASP A 35 -6.73 -10.60 1.96
N GLU A 36 -7.79 -10.64 2.77
CA GLU A 36 -7.69 -10.72 4.23
C GLU A 36 -7.20 -12.10 4.72
N THR A 37 -7.28 -13.14 3.88
CA THR A 37 -6.84 -14.49 4.26
C THR A 37 -5.31 -14.60 4.20
N HIS A 38 -4.70 -14.00 3.17
CA HIS A 38 -3.25 -14.01 2.98
C HIS A 38 -2.59 -12.68 3.32
N ASP A 39 -3.36 -11.71 3.80
CA ASP A 39 -2.93 -10.38 4.20
C ASP A 39 -2.16 -9.62 3.11
N ASN A 40 -2.75 -9.59 1.90
CA ASN A 40 -2.25 -8.80 0.76
C ASN A 40 -3.29 -7.77 0.33
N TYR A 41 -2.85 -6.53 0.17
CA TYR A 41 -3.71 -5.39 -0.10
C TYR A 41 -3.06 -4.52 -1.17
N LEU A 42 -3.69 -4.41 -2.34
CA LEU A 42 -3.14 -3.68 -3.48
C LEU A 42 -4.21 -2.82 -4.14
N LEU A 43 -3.76 -1.77 -4.80
CA LEU A 43 -4.55 -1.04 -5.79
C LEU A 43 -3.94 -1.26 -7.18
N LEU A 44 -4.74 -1.77 -8.10
CA LEU A 44 -4.33 -2.05 -9.47
C LEU A 44 -5.04 -1.10 -10.43
N ASP A 45 -4.29 -0.40 -11.26
CA ASP A 45 -4.85 0.38 -12.37
C ASP A 45 -4.95 -0.50 -13.61
N VAL A 46 -6.16 -0.60 -14.15
CA VAL A 46 -6.49 -1.45 -15.30
C VAL A 46 -7.26 -0.63 -16.33
N GLY A 47 -6.73 -0.52 -17.54
CA GLY A 47 -7.38 0.34 -18.53
C GLY A 47 -6.61 0.60 -19.80
N TRP A 48 -6.95 1.66 -20.49
CA TRP A 48 -6.24 2.15 -21.67
C TRP A 48 -6.01 3.64 -21.54
N ASP A 49 -4.80 4.08 -21.80
CA ASP A 49 -4.46 5.49 -21.94
C ASP A 49 -4.08 5.82 -23.40
N ARG A 50 -3.57 7.03 -23.64
CA ARG A 50 -3.16 7.46 -24.99
C ARG A 50 -1.93 6.72 -25.53
N THR A 51 -1.14 6.13 -24.63
CA THR A 51 0.14 5.45 -24.92
C THR A 51 0.00 3.94 -25.01
N GLY A 52 -1.06 3.35 -24.45
CA GLY A 52 -1.38 1.94 -24.59
C GLY A 52 -2.15 1.35 -23.41
N ARG A 53 -1.92 0.06 -23.20
CA ARG A 53 -2.58 -0.72 -22.13
C ARG A 53 -2.02 -0.31 -20.78
N VAL A 54 -2.91 0.02 -19.85
CA VAL A 54 -2.60 0.20 -18.42
C VAL A 54 -2.94 -1.08 -17.67
N HIS A 55 -1.94 -1.63 -16.98
CA HIS A 55 -2.05 -2.77 -16.08
C HIS A 55 -0.90 -2.71 -15.06
N ALA A 56 -1.06 -1.87 -14.04
CA ALA A 56 0.03 -1.50 -13.13
C ALA A 56 -0.43 -1.46 -11.68
N VAL A 57 0.45 -1.87 -10.76
CA VAL A 57 0.21 -1.76 -9.32
C VAL A 57 0.53 -0.33 -8.88
N VAL A 58 -0.44 0.35 -8.29
CA VAL A 58 -0.27 1.71 -7.76
C VAL A 58 0.46 1.65 -6.43
N PHE A 59 0.03 0.77 -5.53
CA PHE A 59 0.75 0.42 -4.30
C PHE A 59 0.41 -1.02 -3.87
N HIS A 60 1.29 -1.61 -3.07
CA HIS A 60 1.12 -2.94 -2.50
C HIS A 60 1.56 -2.94 -1.04
N LEU A 61 0.62 -3.27 -0.16
CA LEU A 61 0.78 -3.41 1.28
C LEU A 61 0.56 -4.87 1.68
N ARG A 62 1.29 -5.33 2.69
CA ARG A 62 1.08 -6.65 3.30
C ARG A 62 1.09 -6.55 4.81
N LEU A 63 0.34 -7.41 5.47
CA LEU A 63 0.49 -7.63 6.90
C LEU A 63 1.29 -8.92 7.10
N LYS A 64 2.48 -8.80 7.68
CA LYS A 64 3.40 -9.93 7.90
C LYS A 64 4.20 -9.70 9.16
N ASP A 65 4.37 -10.74 9.97
CA ASP A 65 5.15 -10.71 11.22
C ASP A 65 4.66 -9.59 12.18
N ASN A 66 3.34 -9.37 12.21
CA ASN A 66 2.65 -8.32 12.97
C ASN A 66 3.00 -6.87 12.56
N LYS A 67 3.47 -6.68 11.33
CA LYS A 67 3.88 -5.39 10.76
C LYS A 67 3.30 -5.16 9.38
N VAL A 68 3.22 -3.88 9.00
CA VAL A 68 2.82 -3.46 7.67
C VAL A 68 4.04 -3.36 6.78
N TRP A 69 4.09 -4.17 5.74
CA TRP A 69 5.15 -4.16 4.73
C TRP A 69 4.68 -3.36 3.52
N VAL A 70 5.42 -2.31 3.18
CA VAL A 70 5.22 -1.51 1.96
C VAL A 70 6.10 -2.11 0.86
N GLU A 71 5.51 -2.94 0.01
CA GLU A 71 6.20 -3.64 -1.09
C GLU A 71 6.42 -2.73 -2.30
N TRP A 72 5.45 -1.85 -2.57
CA TRP A 72 5.50 -0.86 -3.63
C TRP A 72 4.65 0.36 -3.26
N ASP A 73 5.13 1.56 -3.58
CA ASP A 73 4.46 2.82 -3.33
C ASP A 73 4.69 3.77 -4.51
N GLY A 74 3.65 3.95 -5.34
CA GLY A 74 3.65 4.87 -6.48
C GLY A 74 2.83 6.13 -6.25
N THR A 75 2.41 6.42 -5.02
CA THR A 75 1.57 7.60 -4.71
C THR A 75 2.41 8.78 -4.20
N GLU A 76 1.87 9.99 -4.33
CA GLU A 76 2.42 11.21 -3.71
C GLU A 76 1.31 11.83 -2.82
N PRO A 77 1.55 12.05 -1.51
CA PRO A 77 2.84 12.04 -0.81
C PRO A 77 3.39 10.65 -0.41
N GLY A 78 2.64 9.57 -0.62
CA GLY A 78 3.08 8.18 -0.37
C GLY A 78 2.20 7.47 0.68
N VAL A 79 1.88 6.19 0.44
CA VAL A 79 1.06 5.39 1.38
C VAL A 79 1.76 5.20 2.73
N THR A 80 3.08 5.29 2.78
CA THR A 80 3.84 5.25 4.03
C THR A 80 3.43 6.37 4.99
N GLN A 81 3.26 7.60 4.50
CA GLN A 81 2.83 8.73 5.32
C GLN A 81 1.40 8.55 5.79
N GLU A 82 0.51 8.02 4.95
CA GLU A 82 -0.87 7.75 5.31
C GLU A 82 -1.00 6.73 6.44
N LEU A 83 -0.13 5.71 6.47
CA LEU A 83 -0.08 4.74 7.56
C LEU A 83 0.35 5.40 8.88
N LEU A 84 1.33 6.30 8.85
CA LEU A 84 1.77 7.07 10.01
C LEU A 84 0.65 7.99 10.52
N ASP A 85 -0.01 8.73 9.62
CA ASP A 85 -1.10 9.64 9.94
C ASP A 85 -2.31 8.90 10.53
N ALA A 86 -2.54 7.65 10.09
CA ALA A 86 -3.55 6.76 10.65
C ALA A 86 -3.16 6.14 12.01
N GLY A 87 -1.97 6.44 12.52
CA GLY A 87 -1.50 6.04 13.85
C GLY A 87 -0.73 4.72 13.90
N ILE A 88 -0.28 4.18 12.76
CA ILE A 88 0.63 3.02 12.77
C ILE A 88 2.04 3.53 13.09
N PRO A 89 2.70 3.04 14.16
CA PRO A 89 4.03 3.50 14.52
C PRO A 89 5.07 3.03 13.48
N LYS A 90 6.10 3.83 13.26
CA LYS A 90 7.19 3.53 12.33
C LYS A 90 7.90 2.18 12.60
N ASP A 91 7.94 1.75 13.86
CA ASP A 91 8.53 0.47 14.27
C ASP A 91 7.70 -0.76 13.84
N ASP A 92 6.48 -0.52 13.35
CA ASP A 92 5.57 -1.52 12.79
C ASP A 92 5.39 -1.37 11.26
N ILE A 93 6.15 -0.48 10.62
CA ILE A 93 6.15 -0.30 9.17
C ILE A 93 7.50 -0.72 8.62
N VAL A 94 7.51 -1.65 7.65
CA VAL A 94 8.70 -2.10 6.94
C VAL A 94 8.65 -1.58 5.51
N LEU A 95 9.66 -0.79 5.10
CA LEU A 95 9.81 -0.34 3.72
C LEU A 95 10.46 -1.46 2.89
N ALA A 96 9.62 -2.37 2.40
CA ALA A 96 10.07 -3.62 1.80
C ALA A 96 10.70 -3.45 0.41
N PHE A 97 10.37 -2.35 -0.30
CA PHE A 97 11.03 -1.94 -1.54
C PHE A 97 12.52 -1.57 -1.34
N TYR A 98 12.96 -1.29 -0.10
CA TYR A 98 14.39 -1.23 0.19
C TYR A 98 14.97 -2.62 0.43
N ARG A 99 16.16 -2.84 -0.14
CA ARG A 99 16.98 -4.03 0.14
C ARG A 99 17.15 -4.22 1.65
N PRO A 100 17.09 -5.47 2.17
CA PRO A 100 17.18 -5.72 3.60
C PRO A 100 18.37 -5.03 4.29
N GLU A 101 19.53 -5.00 3.65
CA GLU A 101 20.76 -4.43 4.20
C GLU A 101 20.72 -2.90 4.31
N ARG A 102 19.78 -2.24 3.62
CA ARG A 102 19.59 -0.79 3.63
C ARG A 102 18.51 -0.32 4.59
N ARG A 103 17.66 -1.23 5.10
CA ARG A 103 16.54 -0.86 5.99
C ARG A 103 17.03 -0.28 7.31
N SER A 104 18.20 -0.71 7.79
CA SER A 104 18.86 -0.16 8.97
C SER A 104 19.28 1.31 8.85
N LEU A 105 19.34 1.83 7.63
CA LEU A 105 19.64 3.24 7.36
C LEU A 105 18.37 4.12 7.35
N THR A 106 17.20 3.51 7.50
CA THR A 106 15.91 4.20 7.60
C THR A 106 15.46 4.28 9.05
N GLU A 107 14.47 5.13 9.34
CA GLU A 107 13.86 5.22 10.67
C GLU A 107 12.73 4.20 10.92
N PHE A 108 12.55 3.27 10.00
CA PHE A 108 11.46 2.28 9.97
C PHE A 108 11.95 0.90 10.40
N ALA A 109 11.01 -0.05 10.54
CA ALA A 109 11.30 -1.41 10.92
C ALA A 109 12.16 -2.16 9.89
N GLN A 110 13.02 -3.05 10.39
CA GLN A 110 13.92 -3.86 9.57
C GLN A 110 13.31 -5.21 9.16
N VAL A 111 12.44 -5.75 10.02
CA VAL A 111 11.74 -7.05 9.93
C VAL A 111 10.39 -6.90 10.60
#